data_AF-A0A2W7NGM4-F1
#
_entry.id   AF-A0A2W7NGM4-F1
#
_cell.length_a   1.000
_cell.length_b   1.000
_cell.length_c   1.000
_cell.angle_alpha   90.00
_cell.angle_beta   90.00
_cell.angle_gamma   90.00
#
_symmetry.space_group_name_H-M   'P 1'
#
loop_
_entity.id
_entity.type
_entity.pdbx_description
1 polymer ?
#
loop_
_entity_poly.entity_id
_entity_poly.type
_entity_poly.pdbx_seq_one_letter_code
_entity_poly.pdbx_strand_id
1 'polypeptide(L)'
;MPSRPRALILACLLILGAPARGAEFVGDYTWRLEDPNFGGFSGLDIAANGIDFTAISDRSSIVSGRLLREDGHIVGAKIGPILPLLNTDGTPMTTAFGDSEGLAVTPDGRIYVSFEHRARVWSYETPGGKPSPLPRPRDFNGLGSNSSLEALAIDADGALYTMPEVWRDREAEFPIWRFRNGRWTRPYMVPKRDSFRPVGADFDDRGRLYILERYFSGLGFASRVRRFTLGSEGIETEETLLESRTGQHDNLEGVSVWRDGDGGLRVTMISDDNFRFFQRTEFVEYSVPD
;
A
#
# COMPACT_ATOMS: atom_id res chain seq x y z
N MET A 1 -31.92 -58.97 -4.77
CA MET A 1 -31.59 -57.99 -3.72
C MET A 1 -30.82 -56.84 -4.36
N PRO A 2 -31.36 -55.63 -4.49
CA PRO A 2 -30.61 -54.51 -5.04
C PRO A 2 -29.83 -53.79 -3.92
N SER A 3 -28.56 -53.50 -4.19
CA SER A 3 -27.64 -52.78 -3.32
C SER A 3 -28.00 -51.29 -3.24
N ARG A 4 -28.09 -50.77 -2.02
CA ARG A 4 -28.30 -49.33 -1.75
C ARG A 4 -26.99 -48.56 -1.93
N PRO A 5 -26.98 -47.39 -2.60
CA PRO A 5 -25.80 -46.54 -2.63
C PRO A 5 -25.62 -45.82 -1.28
N ARG A 6 -24.38 -45.82 -0.77
CA ARG A 6 -23.98 -45.06 0.43
C ARG A 6 -23.79 -43.59 0.03
N ALA A 7 -24.60 -42.70 0.59
CA ALA A 7 -24.37 -41.26 0.48
C ALA A 7 -23.14 -40.87 1.31
N LEU A 8 -22.11 -40.34 0.66
CA LEU A 8 -21.00 -39.66 1.32
C LEU A 8 -21.50 -38.28 1.76
N ILE A 9 -21.64 -38.05 3.06
CA ILE A 9 -21.87 -36.72 3.61
C ILE A 9 -20.51 -36.03 3.67
N LEU A 10 -20.28 -35.09 2.75
CA LEU A 10 -19.11 -34.21 2.77
C LEU A 10 -19.40 -33.12 3.82
N ALA A 11 -18.79 -33.23 5.00
CA ALA A 11 -18.84 -32.19 6.00
C ALA A 11 -17.91 -31.04 5.57
N CYS A 12 -18.49 -29.99 4.97
CA CYS A 12 -17.79 -28.73 4.80
C CYS A 12 -17.61 -28.08 6.18
N LEU A 13 -16.40 -28.15 6.75
CA LEU A 13 -16.00 -27.27 7.83
C LEU A 13 -15.88 -25.85 7.24
N LEU A 14 -16.85 -25.00 7.52
CA LEU A 14 -16.71 -23.55 7.42
C LEU A 14 -15.74 -23.12 8.52
N ILE A 15 -14.48 -22.84 8.14
CA ILE A 15 -13.58 -22.07 8.99
C ILE A 15 -14.10 -20.63 8.93
N LEU A 16 -14.94 -20.26 9.89
CA LEU A 16 -15.30 -18.87 10.15
C LEU A 16 -14.03 -18.16 10.63
N GLY A 17 -13.45 -17.31 9.78
CA GLY A 17 -12.42 -16.36 10.19
C GLY A 17 -12.94 -15.56 11.38
N ALA A 18 -12.14 -15.45 12.45
CA ALA A 18 -12.47 -14.59 13.57
C ALA A 18 -12.69 -13.16 13.04
N PRO A 19 -13.70 -12.42 13.54
CA PRO A 19 -13.88 -11.03 13.14
C PRO A 19 -12.57 -10.29 13.41
N ALA A 20 -12.12 -9.48 12.46
CA ALA A 20 -11.01 -8.55 12.66
C ALA A 20 -11.30 -7.77 13.95
N ARG A 21 -10.51 -8.03 15.00
CA ARG A 21 -10.74 -7.44 16.31
C ARG A 21 -9.94 -6.15 16.37
N GLY A 22 -10.64 -5.03 16.41
CA GLY A 22 -10.13 -3.81 17.01
C GLY A 22 -9.95 -2.61 16.08
N ALA A 23 -10.04 -2.75 14.76
CA ALA A 23 -10.14 -1.57 13.90
C ALA A 23 -11.53 -0.92 14.01
N GLU A 24 -11.57 0.37 14.33
CA GLU A 24 -12.79 1.18 14.38
C GLU A 24 -12.82 2.12 13.19
N PHE A 25 -13.90 2.08 12.41
CA PHE A 25 -14.06 2.98 11.27
C PHE A 25 -14.22 4.41 11.75
N VAL A 26 -13.38 5.29 11.23
CA VAL A 26 -13.39 6.72 11.58
C VAL A 26 -14.24 7.46 10.56
N GLY A 27 -13.90 7.30 9.28
CA GLY A 27 -14.61 7.96 8.20
C GLY A 27 -13.96 7.73 6.85
N ASP A 28 -14.70 8.07 5.81
CA ASP A 28 -14.23 8.16 4.44
C ASP A 28 -14.48 9.57 3.89
N TYR A 29 -13.61 10.00 2.97
CA TYR A 29 -13.76 11.24 2.24
C TYR A 29 -13.48 10.99 0.76
N THR A 30 -14.51 11.12 -0.09
CA THR A 30 -14.33 11.08 -1.54
C THR A 30 -13.64 12.36 -2.01
N TRP A 31 -12.40 12.23 -2.49
CA TRP A 31 -11.62 13.33 -2.99
C TRP A 31 -11.90 13.55 -4.49
N ARG A 32 -12.29 14.77 -4.84
CA ARG A 32 -12.60 15.16 -6.22
C ARG A 32 -11.85 16.41 -6.60
N LEU A 33 -11.29 16.42 -7.80
CA LEU A 33 -10.67 17.58 -8.41
C LEU A 33 -10.88 17.53 -9.92
N GLU A 34 -11.22 18.67 -10.51
CA GLU A 34 -11.26 18.82 -11.97
C GLU A 34 -9.86 19.15 -12.50
N ASP A 35 -9.01 18.12 -12.62
CA ASP A 35 -7.69 18.20 -13.26
C ASP A 35 -7.45 16.93 -14.09
N PRO A 36 -6.98 17.03 -15.35
CA PRO A 36 -6.74 15.85 -16.19
C PRO A 36 -5.65 14.90 -15.66
N ASN A 37 -4.81 15.34 -14.71
CA ASN A 37 -3.77 14.54 -14.06
C ASN A 37 -4.18 14.01 -12.68
N PHE A 38 -5.44 14.23 -12.27
CA PHE A 38 -5.99 13.72 -11.02
C PHE A 38 -6.60 12.33 -11.19
N GLY A 39 -6.41 11.46 -10.19
CA GLY A 39 -6.87 10.06 -10.18
C GLY A 39 -5.70 9.09 -10.24
N GLY A 40 -5.97 7.78 -10.23
CA GLY A 40 -4.91 6.78 -10.35
C GLY A 40 -4.03 6.60 -9.10
N PHE A 41 -4.47 7.03 -7.91
CA PHE A 41 -3.57 7.13 -6.75
C PHE A 41 -3.27 5.77 -6.13
N SER A 42 -2.01 5.35 -6.22
CA SER A 42 -1.48 4.06 -5.77
C SER A 42 -0.64 4.14 -4.49
N GLY A 43 -0.09 5.33 -4.16
CA GLY A 43 0.73 5.54 -2.97
C GLY A 43 0.29 6.73 -2.13
N LEU A 44 0.41 6.62 -0.80
CA LEU A 44 0.06 7.65 0.17
C LEU A 44 1.06 7.66 1.32
N ASP A 45 1.47 8.85 1.75
CA ASP A 45 2.22 9.10 2.98
C ASP A 45 1.57 10.27 3.72
N ILE A 46 1.19 10.05 4.99
CA ILE A 46 0.68 11.08 5.89
C ILE A 46 1.80 11.45 6.87
N ALA A 47 2.16 12.73 6.90
CA ALA A 47 3.15 13.22 7.85
C ALA A 47 2.68 13.01 9.30
N ALA A 48 3.62 12.97 10.25
CA ALA A 48 3.35 12.73 11.68
C ALA A 48 2.35 13.71 12.32
N ASN A 49 2.04 14.84 11.67
CA ASN A 49 1.01 15.77 12.12
C ASN A 49 -0.42 15.39 11.71
N GLY A 50 -0.61 14.31 10.95
CA GLY A 50 -1.91 13.82 10.49
C GLY A 50 -2.61 14.69 9.44
N ILE A 51 -1.93 15.73 8.96
CA ILE A 51 -2.49 16.79 8.13
C ILE A 51 -1.78 16.84 6.78
N ASP A 52 -0.47 16.98 6.77
CA ASP A 52 0.28 17.09 5.53
C ASP A 52 0.42 15.71 4.89
N PHE A 53 0.25 15.61 3.57
CA PHE A 53 0.34 14.34 2.86
C PHE A 53 1.07 14.48 1.53
N THR A 54 1.62 13.36 1.07
CA THR A 54 2.08 13.15 -0.30
C THR A 54 1.37 11.94 -0.88
N ALA A 55 0.93 12.04 -2.13
CA ALA A 55 0.38 10.92 -2.87
C ALA A 55 1.01 10.83 -4.26
N ILE A 56 1.08 9.63 -4.81
CA ILE A 56 1.52 9.37 -6.18
C ILE A 56 0.43 8.64 -6.95
N SER A 57 0.42 8.83 -8.27
CA SER A 57 -0.43 8.08 -9.18
C SER A 57 0.38 7.13 -10.05
N ASP A 58 -0.19 5.97 -10.37
CA ASP A 58 0.21 5.00 -11.39
C ASP A 58 0.54 5.63 -12.77
N ARG A 59 0.13 6.88 -13.03
CA ARG A 59 0.49 7.68 -14.21
C ARG A 59 1.69 8.60 -14.03
N SER A 60 2.59 8.26 -13.11
CA SER A 60 3.83 8.98 -12.88
C SER A 60 3.63 10.42 -12.42
N SER A 61 2.63 10.69 -11.60
CA SER A 61 2.42 12.02 -11.02
C SER A 61 2.57 11.98 -9.50
N ILE A 62 2.95 13.12 -8.91
CA ILE A 62 3.10 13.30 -7.48
C ILE A 62 2.41 14.59 -7.06
N VAL A 63 1.73 14.54 -5.92
CA VAL A 63 1.03 15.67 -5.35
C VAL A 63 1.30 15.74 -3.85
N SER A 64 1.54 16.95 -3.37
CA SER A 64 1.62 17.23 -1.93
C SER A 64 0.45 18.13 -1.53
N GLY A 65 -0.07 17.92 -0.33
CA GLY A 65 -1.24 18.63 0.14
C GLY A 65 -1.42 18.57 1.65
N ARG A 66 -2.58 19.06 2.08
CA ARG A 66 -3.03 19.10 3.46
C ARG A 66 -4.46 18.60 3.53
N LEU A 67 -4.69 17.60 4.38
CA LEU A 67 -6.03 17.17 4.76
C LEU A 67 -6.66 18.25 5.65
N LEU A 68 -7.91 18.57 5.36
CA LEU A 68 -8.75 19.41 6.21
C LEU A 68 -9.53 18.48 7.12
N ARG A 69 -9.47 18.73 8.43
CA ARG A 69 -10.14 17.90 9.44
C ARG A 69 -11.10 18.70 10.30
N GLU A 70 -12.24 18.09 10.61
CA GLU A 70 -13.22 18.58 11.60
C GLU A 70 -13.52 17.42 12.56
N ASP A 71 -13.34 17.66 13.86
CA ASP A 71 -13.51 16.64 14.92
C ASP A 71 -12.80 15.31 14.63
N GLY A 72 -11.57 15.40 14.08
CA GLY A 72 -10.75 14.24 13.71
C GLY A 72 -11.07 13.61 12.35
N HIS A 73 -12.20 13.94 11.72
CA HIS A 73 -12.62 13.39 10.43
C HIS A 73 -12.09 14.21 9.27
N ILE A 74 -11.69 13.56 8.17
CA ILE A 74 -11.31 14.24 6.93
C ILE A 74 -12.57 14.82 6.27
N VAL A 75 -12.58 16.14 6.05
CA VAL A 75 -13.69 16.84 5.37
C VAL A 75 -13.27 17.50 4.06
N GLY A 76 -11.98 17.47 3.75
CA GLY A 76 -11.43 18.09 2.55
C GLY A 76 -9.95 17.81 2.36
N ALA A 77 -9.44 18.16 1.18
CA ALA A 77 -8.01 18.20 0.89
C ALA A 77 -7.68 19.50 0.13
N LYS A 78 -6.60 20.17 0.52
CA LYS A 78 -6.00 21.27 -0.24
C LYS A 78 -4.66 20.82 -0.78
N ILE A 79 -4.45 20.94 -2.07
CA ILE A 79 -3.20 20.50 -2.71
C ILE A 79 -2.44 21.64 -3.36
N GLY A 80 -1.13 21.42 -3.49
CA GLY A 80 -0.32 22.14 -4.45
C GLY A 80 -0.55 21.64 -5.89
N PRO A 81 0.31 22.02 -6.84
CA PRO A 81 0.23 21.50 -8.20
C PRO A 81 0.48 19.98 -8.21
N ILE A 82 -0.22 19.28 -9.12
CA ILE A 82 0.12 17.90 -9.49
C ILE A 82 1.34 17.99 -10.43
N LEU A 83 2.46 17.38 -10.02
CA LEU A 83 3.73 17.46 -10.74
C LEU A 83 4.05 16.10 -11.37
N PRO A 84 4.68 16.06 -12.55
CA PRO A 84 5.17 14.80 -13.09
C PRO A 84 6.38 14.31 -12.29
N LEU A 85 6.47 12.99 -12.09
CA LEU A 85 7.72 12.34 -11.76
C LEU A 85 8.66 12.45 -12.97
N LEU A 86 9.92 12.80 -12.71
CA LEU A 86 10.92 12.99 -13.75
C LEU A 86 11.82 11.76 -13.90
N ASN A 87 12.36 11.58 -15.10
CA ASN A 87 13.48 10.72 -15.41
C ASN A 87 14.80 11.33 -14.94
N THR A 88 15.88 10.54 -14.92
CA THR A 88 17.23 11.00 -14.56
C THR A 88 17.78 12.09 -15.48
N ASP A 89 17.28 12.20 -16.71
CA ASP A 89 17.62 13.28 -17.64
C ASP A 89 16.83 14.58 -17.38
N GLY A 90 15.79 14.54 -16.53
CA GLY A 90 14.91 15.65 -16.20
C GLY A 90 13.65 15.74 -17.07
N THR A 91 13.42 14.80 -17.97
CA THR A 91 12.17 14.73 -18.75
C THR A 91 11.04 14.11 -17.91
N PRO A 92 9.78 14.52 -18.09
CA PRO A 92 8.64 13.82 -17.50
C PRO A 92 8.62 12.34 -17.87
N MET A 93 8.28 11.48 -16.92
CA MET A 93 8.10 10.06 -17.17
C MET A 93 6.88 9.82 -18.07
N THR A 94 6.98 8.77 -18.89
CA THR A 94 5.86 8.27 -19.69
C THR A 94 5.37 6.96 -19.09
N THR A 95 4.10 6.63 -19.31
CA THR A 95 3.45 5.44 -18.75
C THR A 95 4.20 4.14 -19.02
N ALA A 96 4.89 4.01 -20.16
CA ALA A 96 5.62 2.79 -20.52
C ALA A 96 6.70 2.33 -19.51
N PHE A 97 7.23 3.24 -18.69
CA PHE A 97 8.19 2.91 -17.62
C PHE A 97 7.93 3.66 -16.31
N GLY A 98 6.96 4.56 -16.29
CA GLY A 98 6.68 5.44 -15.17
C GLY A 98 5.54 4.97 -14.28
N ASP A 99 5.01 3.78 -14.53
CA ASP A 99 4.03 3.13 -13.68
C ASP A 99 4.56 3.04 -12.24
N SER A 100 4.06 3.91 -11.37
CA SER A 100 4.58 4.16 -10.03
C SER A 100 3.56 3.76 -8.99
N GLU A 101 3.98 2.95 -8.03
CA GLU A 101 3.04 2.25 -7.14
C GLU A 101 3.28 2.61 -5.67
N GLY A 102 4.42 2.18 -5.13
CA GLY A 102 4.75 2.38 -3.72
C GLY A 102 5.40 3.72 -3.43
N LEU A 103 5.06 4.30 -2.29
CA LEU A 103 5.55 5.58 -1.80
C LEU A 103 6.06 5.43 -0.36
N ALA A 104 7.22 6.00 -0.06
CA ALA A 104 7.67 6.20 1.31
C ALA A 104 8.37 7.57 1.44
N VAL A 105 8.05 8.34 2.47
CA VAL A 105 8.66 9.65 2.71
C VAL A 105 9.41 9.65 4.04
N THR A 106 10.64 10.15 4.04
CA THR A 106 11.42 10.32 5.27
C THR A 106 10.96 11.55 6.05
N PRO A 107 11.27 11.65 7.35
CA PRO A 107 10.98 12.84 8.14
C PRO A 107 11.60 14.14 7.61
N ASP A 108 12.73 14.07 6.88
CA ASP A 108 13.37 15.21 6.21
C ASP A 108 12.78 15.53 4.82
N GLY A 109 11.76 14.79 4.37
CA GLY A 109 11.02 15.04 3.14
C GLY A 109 11.59 14.40 1.88
N ARG A 110 12.63 13.56 1.99
CA ARG A 110 13.10 12.74 0.86
C ARG A 110 12.05 11.67 0.54
N ILE A 111 11.71 11.59 -0.74
CA ILE A 111 10.66 10.72 -1.25
C ILE A 111 11.30 9.52 -1.93
N TYR A 112 10.76 8.33 -1.71
CA TYR A 112 11.09 7.12 -2.44
C TYR A 112 9.86 6.60 -3.17
N VAL A 113 10.06 6.18 -4.41
CA VAL A 113 9.00 5.67 -5.29
C VAL A 113 9.44 4.35 -5.89
N SER A 114 8.60 3.31 -5.80
CA SER A 114 8.75 2.08 -6.56
C SER A 114 8.00 2.15 -7.88
N PHE A 115 8.50 1.43 -8.88
CA PHE A 115 7.93 1.43 -10.23
C PHE A 115 7.78 0.02 -10.78
N GLU A 116 6.73 -0.19 -11.57
CA GLU A 116 6.46 -1.38 -12.36
C GLU A 116 7.24 -1.41 -13.69
N HIS A 117 6.95 -2.41 -14.52
CA HIS A 117 7.59 -2.76 -15.79
C HIS A 117 9.07 -3.08 -15.65
N ARG A 118 9.86 -2.06 -15.36
CA ARG A 118 11.22 -2.19 -14.88
C ARG A 118 11.23 -1.96 -13.37
N ALA A 119 10.83 -3.02 -12.64
CA ALA A 119 10.84 -3.10 -11.18
C ALA A 119 12.08 -2.42 -10.58
N ARG A 120 11.91 -1.28 -9.91
CA ARG A 120 13.00 -0.48 -9.34
C ARG A 120 12.47 0.49 -8.27
N VAL A 121 13.38 1.07 -7.50
CA VAL A 121 13.09 2.15 -6.57
C VAL A 121 13.99 3.34 -6.88
N TRP A 122 13.43 4.54 -6.98
CA TRP A 122 14.18 5.79 -7.10
C TRP A 122 13.86 6.70 -5.91
N SER A 123 14.78 7.63 -5.64
CA SER A 123 14.60 8.66 -4.62
C SER A 123 14.51 10.05 -5.25
N TYR A 124 13.77 10.95 -4.62
CA TYR A 124 13.56 12.34 -5.03
C TYR A 124 13.75 13.24 -3.80
N GLU A 125 14.56 14.29 -3.93
CA GLU A 125 14.75 15.26 -2.83
C GLU A 125 13.54 16.18 -2.65
N THR A 126 12.77 16.41 -3.72
CA THR A 126 11.55 17.22 -3.72
C THR A 126 10.54 16.66 -4.73
N PRO A 127 9.23 16.87 -4.53
CA PRO A 127 8.22 16.56 -5.55
C PRO A 127 8.55 17.22 -6.89
N GLY A 128 8.43 16.45 -7.99
CA GLY A 128 8.79 16.92 -9.33
C GLY A 128 10.29 17.19 -9.56
N GLY A 129 11.15 16.79 -8.63
CA GLY A 129 12.60 16.89 -8.77
C GLY A 129 13.21 15.80 -9.66
N LYS A 130 14.52 15.89 -9.93
CA LYS A 130 15.26 14.80 -10.60
C LYS A 130 15.48 13.64 -9.63
N PRO A 131 15.32 12.38 -10.09
CA PRO A 131 15.54 11.23 -9.25
C PRO A 131 17.02 10.90 -9.08
N SER A 132 17.34 10.25 -7.97
CA SER A 132 18.54 9.46 -7.77
C SER A 132 18.18 7.96 -7.74
N PRO A 133 18.64 7.15 -8.73
CA PRO A 133 18.35 5.72 -8.77
C PRO A 133 19.01 4.96 -7.62
N LEU A 134 18.26 4.03 -6.99
CA LEU A 134 18.87 3.04 -6.10
C LEU A 134 19.43 1.86 -6.91
N PRO A 135 20.40 1.11 -6.35
CA PRO A 135 20.85 -0.15 -6.94
C PRO A 135 19.67 -1.08 -7.20
N ARG A 136 19.68 -1.79 -8.34
CA ARG A 136 18.63 -2.74 -8.70
C ARG A 136 19.11 -4.19 -8.52
N PRO A 137 18.52 -4.99 -7.62
CA PRO A 137 18.86 -6.40 -7.46
C PRO A 137 18.64 -7.19 -8.75
N ARG A 138 19.45 -8.23 -8.98
CA ARG A 138 19.22 -9.16 -10.11
C ARG A 138 17.87 -9.87 -10.00
N ASP A 139 17.43 -10.15 -8.78
CA ASP A 139 16.15 -10.81 -8.50
C ASP A 139 14.95 -10.04 -9.08
N PHE A 140 15.04 -8.71 -9.22
CA PHE A 140 13.98 -7.90 -9.82
C PHE A 140 13.78 -8.20 -11.32
N ASN A 141 14.71 -8.91 -11.98
CA ASN A 141 14.50 -9.40 -13.34
C ASN A 141 13.47 -10.53 -13.44
N GLY A 142 13.20 -11.21 -12.33
CA GLY A 142 12.21 -12.29 -12.27
C GLY A 142 10.80 -11.81 -11.92
N LEU A 143 10.63 -10.51 -11.63
CA LEU A 143 9.31 -9.91 -11.39
C LEU A 143 8.58 -9.72 -12.72
N GLY A 144 7.26 -9.82 -12.67
CA GLY A 144 6.41 -9.51 -13.82
C GLY A 144 6.58 -8.05 -14.25
N SER A 145 6.18 -7.75 -15.48
CA SER A 145 6.08 -6.37 -15.92
C SER A 145 4.93 -5.61 -15.27
N ASN A 146 3.96 -6.35 -14.71
CA ASN A 146 2.83 -5.84 -13.93
C ASN A 146 2.80 -6.61 -12.61
N SER A 147 2.12 -6.08 -11.59
CA SER A 147 1.97 -6.76 -10.29
C SER A 147 3.32 -7.01 -9.61
N SER A 148 4.26 -6.10 -9.83
CA SER A 148 5.62 -6.08 -9.30
C SER A 148 5.65 -5.26 -8.01
N LEU A 149 6.55 -4.30 -7.82
CA LEU A 149 6.83 -3.63 -6.54
C LEU A 149 5.73 -2.65 -6.10
N GLU A 150 4.58 -3.18 -5.68
CA GLU A 150 3.43 -2.38 -5.23
C GLU A 150 3.68 -1.63 -3.92
N ALA A 151 4.22 -2.34 -2.92
CA ALA A 151 4.36 -1.79 -1.59
C ALA A 151 5.79 -1.30 -1.34
N LEU A 152 5.91 -0.13 -0.71
CA LEU A 152 7.17 0.48 -0.29
C LEU A 152 6.96 1.17 1.05
N ALA A 153 7.82 0.88 2.02
CA ALA A 153 7.82 1.48 3.35
C ALA A 153 9.24 1.85 3.77
N ILE A 154 9.39 2.74 4.74
CA ILE A 154 10.68 3.10 5.33
C ILE A 154 10.61 3.00 6.86
N ASP A 155 11.60 2.35 7.47
CA ASP A 155 11.69 2.29 8.94
C ASP A 155 12.39 3.52 9.53
N ALA A 156 12.34 3.65 10.86
CA ALA A 156 12.97 4.76 11.59
C ALA A 156 14.51 4.81 11.44
N ASP A 157 15.14 3.70 11.04
CA ASP A 157 16.58 3.60 10.75
C ASP A 157 16.89 4.04 9.29
N GLY A 158 15.88 4.37 8.50
CA GLY A 158 15.99 4.74 7.09
C GLY A 158 16.18 3.55 6.14
N ALA A 159 15.93 2.32 6.58
CA ALA A 159 15.93 1.17 5.71
C ALA A 159 14.59 1.08 4.94
N LEU A 160 14.66 0.85 3.64
CA LEU A 160 13.47 0.70 2.80
C LEU A 160 13.05 -0.77 2.74
N TYR A 161 11.75 -1.01 2.71
CA TYR A 161 11.15 -2.33 2.60
C TYR A 161 10.19 -2.30 1.42
N THR A 162 10.34 -3.23 0.48
CA THR A 162 9.44 -3.34 -0.67
C THR A 162 9.08 -4.79 -0.95
N MET A 163 7.89 -5.01 -1.51
CA MET A 163 7.37 -6.33 -1.82
C MET A 163 6.47 -6.28 -3.04
N PRO A 164 6.24 -7.43 -3.71
CA PRO A 164 5.48 -7.44 -4.93
C PRO A 164 4.02 -7.89 -4.75
N GLU A 165 3.09 -7.44 -5.60
CA GLU A 165 1.70 -7.96 -5.59
C GLU A 165 1.68 -9.48 -5.89
N VAL A 166 2.52 -9.88 -6.86
CA VAL A 166 2.63 -11.24 -7.34
C VAL A 166 4.06 -11.70 -7.25
N TRP A 167 4.24 -12.83 -6.57
CA TRP A 167 5.50 -13.53 -6.52
C TRP A 167 5.35 -14.95 -7.01
N ARG A 168 5.59 -15.15 -8.32
CA ARG A 168 5.48 -16.43 -9.04
C ARG A 168 4.05 -17.03 -8.98
N ASP A 169 3.70 -17.85 -9.96
CA ASP A 169 2.27 -18.18 -10.22
C ASP A 169 1.54 -19.01 -9.14
N ARG A 170 2.20 -19.44 -8.05
CA ARG A 170 1.64 -20.40 -7.07
C ARG A 170 2.15 -20.29 -5.62
N GLU A 171 2.86 -19.22 -5.22
CA GLU A 171 3.52 -19.25 -3.91
C GLU A 171 2.61 -18.96 -2.70
N ALA A 172 2.99 -19.58 -1.59
CA ALA A 172 2.37 -19.47 -0.28
C ALA A 172 2.83 -18.23 0.50
N GLU A 173 3.81 -17.47 -0.02
CA GLU A 173 4.43 -16.35 0.67
C GLU A 173 4.90 -15.26 -0.33
N PHE A 174 5.05 -14.03 0.16
CA PHE A 174 5.55 -12.87 -0.57
C PHE A 174 6.90 -12.40 0.02
N PRO A 175 7.96 -12.22 -0.78
CA PRO A 175 9.24 -11.76 -0.27
C PRO A 175 9.21 -10.27 0.10
N ILE A 176 9.87 -9.93 1.20
CA ILE A 176 10.23 -8.55 1.54
C ILE A 176 11.70 -8.33 1.18
N TRP A 177 11.95 -7.39 0.27
CA TRP A 177 13.27 -6.83 0.05
C TRP A 177 13.52 -5.69 1.02
N ARG A 178 14.71 -5.69 1.64
CA ARG A 178 15.18 -4.59 2.50
C ARG A 178 16.40 -3.93 1.90
N PHE A 179 16.36 -2.62 1.69
CA PHE A 179 17.52 -1.80 1.34
C PHE A 179 18.06 -1.09 2.57
N ARG A 180 19.32 -1.39 2.93
CA ARG A 180 20.02 -0.72 4.03
C ARG A 180 21.49 -0.59 3.66
N ASN A 181 22.10 0.55 3.97
CA ASN A 181 23.53 0.81 3.74
C ASN A 181 23.98 0.50 2.30
N GLY A 182 23.19 0.91 1.31
CA GLY A 182 23.51 0.72 -0.11
C GLY A 182 23.28 -0.70 -0.65
N ARG A 183 22.71 -1.62 0.16
CA ARG A 183 22.56 -3.02 -0.21
C ARG A 183 21.14 -3.52 -0.02
N TRP A 184 20.65 -4.24 -1.02
CA TRP A 184 19.42 -5.01 -0.92
C TRP A 184 19.69 -6.41 -0.33
N THR A 185 18.81 -6.82 0.58
CA THR A 185 18.69 -8.17 1.11
C THR A 185 17.23 -8.62 1.03
N ARG A 186 16.94 -9.91 1.25
CA ARG A 186 15.58 -10.46 1.31
C ARG A 186 15.35 -11.21 2.62
N PRO A 187 15.24 -10.49 3.75
CA PRO A 187 15.25 -11.11 5.07
C PRO A 187 13.92 -11.76 5.48
N TYR A 188 12.80 -11.39 4.87
CA TYR A 188 11.47 -11.85 5.31
C TYR A 188 10.63 -12.39 4.17
N MET A 189 9.70 -13.28 4.53
CA MET A 189 8.66 -13.82 3.68
C MET A 189 7.32 -13.66 4.42
N VAL A 190 6.38 -12.94 3.83
CA VAL A 190 5.04 -12.73 4.39
C VAL A 190 4.15 -13.88 3.95
N PRO A 191 3.55 -14.65 4.87
CA PRO A 191 2.67 -15.73 4.47
C PRO A 191 1.42 -15.18 3.80
N LYS A 192 1.09 -15.76 2.65
CA LYS A 192 -0.15 -15.52 1.94
C LYS A 192 -1.30 -16.12 2.73
N ARG A 193 -2.31 -15.31 3.00
CA ARG A 193 -3.58 -15.74 3.59
C ARG A 193 -4.69 -15.46 2.59
N ASP A 194 -5.40 -16.52 2.21
CA ASP A 194 -6.51 -16.45 1.26
C ASP A 194 -6.09 -15.88 -0.11
N SER A 195 -6.99 -15.14 -0.75
CA SER A 195 -6.79 -14.58 -2.10
C SER A 195 -6.26 -13.13 -2.09
N PHE A 196 -5.96 -12.58 -0.92
CA PHE A 196 -5.44 -11.22 -0.77
C PHE A 196 -3.98 -11.12 -1.23
N ARG A 197 -3.62 -9.95 -1.76
CA ARG A 197 -2.29 -9.61 -2.25
C ARG A 197 -1.84 -8.25 -1.71
N PRO A 198 -0.55 -8.06 -1.41
CA PRO A 198 -0.05 -6.79 -0.90
C PRO A 198 -0.12 -5.71 -1.99
N VAL A 199 -0.53 -4.51 -1.59
CA VAL A 199 -0.63 -3.33 -2.46
C VAL A 199 -0.01 -2.07 -1.83
N GLY A 200 0.10 -2.01 -0.51
CA GLY A 200 0.75 -0.90 0.19
C GLY A 200 1.40 -1.34 1.49
N ALA A 201 2.34 -0.56 2.01
CA ALA A 201 2.93 -0.82 3.31
C ALA A 201 3.42 0.47 3.99
N ASP A 202 3.45 0.48 5.32
CA ASP A 202 4.05 1.54 6.12
C ASP A 202 4.54 1.00 7.47
N PHE A 203 5.37 1.76 8.18
CA PHE A 203 5.77 1.45 9.56
C PHE A 203 5.09 2.40 10.55
N ASP A 204 4.73 1.88 11.72
CA ASP A 204 4.41 2.76 12.83
C ASP A 204 5.66 3.24 13.59
N ASP A 205 5.44 4.11 14.57
CA ASP A 205 6.49 4.66 15.44
C ASP A 205 7.13 3.64 16.40
N ARG A 206 6.66 2.38 16.38
CA ARG A 206 7.24 1.26 17.12
C ARG A 206 8.01 0.29 16.21
N GLY A 207 8.12 0.59 14.91
CA GLY A 207 8.80 -0.25 13.94
C GLY A 207 8.04 -1.52 13.56
N ARG A 208 6.72 -1.55 13.77
CA ARG A 208 5.85 -2.62 13.29
C ARG A 208 5.46 -2.31 11.85
N LEU A 209 5.58 -3.32 10.97
CA LEU A 209 5.23 -3.20 9.56
C LEU A 209 3.73 -3.43 9.40
N TYR A 210 3.06 -2.53 8.70
CA TYR A 210 1.68 -2.65 8.29
C TYR A 210 1.64 -2.90 6.79
N ILE A 211 0.87 -3.90 6.36
CA ILE A 211 0.70 -4.23 4.95
C ILE A 211 -0.78 -4.10 4.63
N LEU A 212 -1.10 -3.22 3.69
CA LEU A 212 -2.39 -3.18 3.02
C LEU A 212 -2.41 -4.25 1.94
N GLU A 213 -3.44 -5.07 1.98
CA GLU A 213 -3.70 -6.11 1.01
C GLU A 213 -5.09 -5.96 0.41
N ARG A 214 -5.24 -6.41 -0.82
CA ARG A 214 -6.47 -6.31 -1.61
C ARG A 214 -6.85 -7.65 -2.21
N TYR A 215 -8.15 -7.89 -2.33
CA TYR A 215 -8.73 -8.99 -3.09
C TYR A 215 -9.83 -8.46 -4.02
N PHE A 216 -9.73 -8.78 -5.33
CA PHE A 216 -10.79 -8.50 -6.29
C PHE A 216 -11.62 -9.75 -6.57
N SER A 217 -12.91 -9.69 -6.22
CA SER A 217 -13.85 -10.81 -6.37
C SER A 217 -14.50 -10.92 -7.75
N GLY A 218 -14.27 -9.95 -8.64
CA GLY A 218 -15.04 -9.75 -9.87
C GLY A 218 -16.25 -8.81 -9.71
N LEU A 219 -16.76 -8.64 -8.49
CA LEU A 219 -17.90 -7.76 -8.18
C LEU A 219 -17.49 -6.48 -7.45
N GLY A 220 -16.28 -6.46 -6.89
CA GLY A 220 -15.74 -5.37 -6.08
C GLY A 220 -14.50 -5.82 -5.31
N PHE A 221 -13.89 -4.87 -4.62
CA PHE A 221 -12.68 -5.05 -3.82
C PHE A 221 -13.01 -5.32 -2.36
N ALA A 222 -12.22 -6.19 -1.73
CA ALA A 222 -12.09 -6.28 -0.28
C ALA A 222 -10.66 -5.89 0.08
N SER A 223 -10.49 -5.25 1.23
CA SER A 223 -9.20 -4.74 1.71
C SER A 223 -8.91 -5.32 3.08
N ARG A 224 -7.64 -5.56 3.36
CA ARG A 224 -7.17 -6.09 4.64
C ARG A 224 -5.91 -5.36 5.07
N VAL A 225 -5.80 -5.02 6.35
CA VAL A 225 -4.56 -4.49 6.92
C VAL A 225 -4.04 -5.51 7.93
N ARG A 226 -2.81 -5.99 7.69
CA ARG A 226 -2.09 -6.87 8.60
C ARG A 226 -0.90 -6.16 9.21
N ARG A 227 -0.64 -6.41 10.50
CA ARG A 227 0.47 -5.89 11.27
C ARG A 227 1.49 -6.98 11.57
N PHE A 228 2.77 -6.65 11.46
CA PHE A 228 3.88 -7.57 11.63
C PHE A 228 4.96 -6.98 12.52
N THR A 229 5.48 -7.79 13.44
CA THR A 229 6.73 -7.50 14.15
C THR A 229 7.86 -8.24 13.44
N LEU A 230 8.88 -7.51 13.01
CA LEU A 230 10.02 -8.06 12.28
C LEU A 230 11.17 -8.32 13.24
N GLY A 231 11.55 -9.59 13.38
CA GLY A 231 12.69 -10.03 14.19
C GLY A 231 13.98 -10.18 13.39
N SER A 232 15.03 -10.64 14.06
CA SER A 232 16.31 -10.97 13.43
C SER A 232 16.26 -12.27 12.61
N GLU A 233 15.45 -13.24 13.05
CA GLU A 233 15.31 -14.57 12.44
C GLU A 233 14.09 -14.69 11.50
N GLY A 234 13.25 -13.66 11.40
CA GLY A 234 12.05 -13.70 10.58
C GLY A 234 10.92 -12.81 11.10
N ILE A 235 9.69 -13.08 10.66
CA ILE A 235 8.47 -12.46 11.19
C ILE A 235 8.16 -13.10 12.56
N GLU A 236 8.05 -12.30 13.61
CA GLU A 236 7.77 -12.76 14.98
C GLU A 236 6.27 -12.84 15.26
N THR A 237 5.52 -11.86 14.78
CA THR A 237 4.06 -11.80 14.96
C THR A 237 3.36 -11.38 13.67
N GLU A 238 2.14 -11.87 13.49
CA GLU A 238 1.22 -11.53 12.40
C GLU A 238 -0.17 -11.30 13.02
N GLU A 239 -0.81 -10.18 12.70
CA GLU A 239 -2.15 -9.85 13.18
C GLU A 239 -2.98 -9.20 12.08
N THR A 240 -4.22 -9.67 11.86
CA THR A 240 -5.19 -8.99 11.01
C THR A 240 -5.96 -7.96 11.83
N LEU A 241 -5.75 -6.68 11.54
CA LEU A 241 -6.39 -5.57 12.26
C LEU A 241 -7.73 -5.18 11.64
N LEU A 242 -7.77 -5.16 10.31
CA LEU A 242 -8.91 -4.75 9.50
C LEU A 242 -9.10 -5.76 8.38
N GLU A 243 -10.33 -6.20 8.13
CA GLU A 243 -10.74 -6.85 6.89
C GLU A 243 -12.12 -6.31 6.49
N SER A 244 -12.23 -5.67 5.32
CA SER A 244 -13.46 -5.09 4.82
C SER A 244 -14.28 -6.12 4.03
N ARG A 245 -15.59 -5.87 3.92
CA ARG A 245 -16.44 -6.65 3.03
C ARG A 245 -16.16 -6.24 1.58
N THR A 246 -16.37 -7.16 0.65
CA THR A 246 -16.35 -6.86 -0.78
C THR A 246 -17.28 -5.68 -1.10
N GLY A 247 -16.74 -4.66 -1.77
CA GLY A 247 -17.47 -3.46 -2.19
C GLY A 247 -17.74 -2.45 -1.06
N GLN A 248 -17.18 -2.67 0.14
CA GLN A 248 -17.27 -1.70 1.24
C GLN A 248 -16.48 -0.43 0.92
N HIS A 249 -15.27 -0.60 0.41
CA HIS A 249 -14.38 0.45 -0.08
C HIS A 249 -14.07 0.19 -1.55
N ASP A 250 -13.61 1.22 -2.25
CA ASP A 250 -13.07 1.08 -3.61
C ASP A 250 -11.70 0.41 -3.58
N ASN A 251 -10.93 0.56 -4.65
CA ASN A 251 -9.62 -0.04 -4.83
C ASN A 251 -8.54 0.59 -3.94
N LEU A 252 -8.55 0.34 -2.62
CA LEU A 252 -7.51 0.82 -1.71
C LEU A 252 -6.14 0.21 -2.06
N GLU A 253 -5.16 1.08 -2.36
CA GLU A 253 -3.81 0.70 -2.79
C GLU A 253 -2.70 1.40 -1.98
N GLY A 254 -2.89 2.67 -1.61
CA GLY A 254 -1.96 3.37 -0.72
C GLY A 254 -2.37 3.25 0.75
N VAL A 255 -1.39 3.19 1.66
CA VAL A 255 -1.61 3.16 3.11
C VAL A 255 -0.53 3.95 3.84
N SER A 256 -0.94 4.66 4.90
CA SER A 256 -0.02 5.29 5.84
C SER A 256 -0.51 5.11 7.29
N VAL A 257 0.43 4.95 8.21
CA VAL A 257 0.21 4.69 9.63
C VAL A 257 0.81 5.81 10.46
N TRP A 258 -0.03 6.46 11.27
CA TRP A 258 0.36 7.64 12.04
C TRP A 258 -0.40 7.71 13.37
N ARG A 259 -0.03 8.63 14.25
CA ARG A 259 -0.73 8.85 15.53
C ARG A 259 -1.56 10.13 15.52
N ASP A 260 -2.81 10.04 15.96
CA ASP A 260 -3.63 11.22 16.19
C ASP A 260 -3.18 12.05 17.41
N GLY A 261 -3.83 13.19 17.61
CA GLY A 261 -3.50 14.11 18.71
C GLY A 261 -3.68 13.52 20.11
N ASP A 262 -4.44 12.43 20.23
CA ASP A 262 -4.67 11.69 21.48
C ASP A 262 -3.68 10.50 21.62
N GLY A 263 -2.80 10.30 20.65
CA GLY A 263 -1.82 9.22 20.59
C GLY A 263 -2.37 7.89 20.05
N GLY A 264 -3.62 7.86 19.58
CA GLY A 264 -4.23 6.69 18.94
C GLY A 264 -3.63 6.41 17.57
N LEU A 265 -3.43 5.13 17.24
CA LEU A 265 -2.94 4.75 15.92
C LEU A 265 -4.05 4.86 14.87
N ARG A 266 -3.71 5.53 13.77
CA ARG A 266 -4.54 5.69 12.59
C ARG A 266 -3.91 4.95 11.43
N VAL A 267 -4.75 4.27 10.68
CA VAL A 267 -4.42 3.74 9.35
C VAL A 267 -5.27 4.51 8.36
N THR A 268 -4.62 5.36 7.55
CA THR A 268 -5.28 6.10 6.47
C THR A 268 -4.88 5.46 5.14
N MET A 269 -5.85 5.12 4.33
CA MET A 269 -5.67 4.50 3.03
C MET A 269 -6.23 5.40 1.94
N ILE A 270 -5.71 5.29 0.71
CA ILE A 270 -6.27 5.96 -0.47
C ILE A 270 -6.65 4.91 -1.52
N SER A 271 -7.75 5.13 -2.22
CA SER A 271 -8.14 4.30 -3.35
C SER A 271 -7.69 4.86 -4.69
N ASP A 272 -7.37 3.93 -5.56
CA ASP A 272 -7.18 4.15 -6.98
C ASP A 272 -8.53 4.06 -7.73
N ASP A 273 -8.90 5.11 -8.44
CA ASP A 273 -10.11 5.09 -9.26
C ASP A 273 -9.94 4.34 -10.59
N ASN A 274 -8.76 3.78 -10.88
CA ASN A 274 -8.36 3.16 -12.15
C ASN A 274 -8.68 4.04 -13.37
N PHE A 275 -8.90 5.35 -13.18
CA PHE A 275 -9.51 6.27 -14.15
C PHE A 275 -10.84 5.79 -14.74
N ARG A 276 -11.60 4.99 -14.01
CA ARG A 276 -12.91 4.51 -14.39
C ARG A 276 -13.98 5.36 -13.72
N PHE A 277 -14.95 5.81 -14.52
CA PHE A 277 -16.00 6.73 -14.05
C PHE A 277 -16.86 6.22 -12.87
N PHE A 278 -16.85 4.91 -12.61
CA PHE A 278 -17.62 4.29 -11.52
C PHE A 278 -16.81 4.06 -10.25
N GLN A 279 -15.50 4.28 -10.29
CA GLN A 279 -14.63 4.20 -9.12
C GLN A 279 -14.34 5.60 -8.58
N ARG A 280 -13.95 5.66 -7.32
CA ARG A 280 -13.73 6.90 -6.57
C ARG A 280 -12.33 6.91 -6.00
N THR A 281 -11.67 8.07 -6.08
CA THR A 281 -10.54 8.37 -5.20
C THR A 281 -11.11 8.74 -3.83
N GLU A 282 -10.88 7.92 -2.82
CA GLU A 282 -11.33 8.12 -1.44
C GLU A 282 -10.17 7.96 -0.47
N PHE A 283 -10.13 8.83 0.55
CA PHE A 283 -9.37 8.58 1.76
C PHE A 283 -10.25 7.80 2.73
N VAL A 284 -9.74 6.70 3.27
CA VAL A 284 -10.44 5.83 4.22
C VAL A 284 -9.60 5.70 5.49
N GLU A 285 -10.18 6.04 6.64
CA GLU A 285 -9.44 6.06 7.90
C GLU A 285 -10.05 5.12 8.94
N TYR A 286 -9.18 4.37 9.61
CA TYR A 286 -9.49 3.51 10.74
C TYR A 286 -8.59 3.85 11.92
N SER A 287 -9.17 3.83 13.12
CA SER A 287 -8.40 3.72 14.37
C SER A 287 -8.09 2.25 14.59
N VAL A 288 -6.88 1.91 15.01
CA VAL A 288 -6.47 0.51 15.26
C VAL A 288 -5.86 0.36 16.66
N PRO A 289 -5.91 -0.85 17.25
CA PRO A 289 -5.30 -1.10 18.54
C PRO A 289 -3.78 -0.95 18.45
N ASP A 290 -3.20 -0.44 19.53
CA ASP A 290 -1.75 -0.31 19.68
C ASP A 290 -1.04 -1.61 20.07
#